data_AF-A0AAP2DSJ8-F1
#
_entry.id   AF-A0AAP2DSJ8-F1
#
_cell.length_a   1.000
_cell.length_b   1.000
_cell.length_c   1.000
_cell.angle_alpha   90.00
_cell.angle_beta   90.00
_cell.angle_gamma   90.00
#
_symmetry.space_group_name_H-M   'P 1'
#
loop_
_entity.id
_entity.type
_entity.pdbx_description
1 polymer ?
#
loop_
_entity_poly.entity_id
_entity_poly.type
_entity_poly.pdbx_seq_one_letter_code
_entity_poly.pdbx_strand_id
1 'polypeptide(L)'
;MANIVAIVGRPNVGKSTFFNRLVEKRQAIMDNEPGVTRDRHYGYAEWIGKFFTVIDTGGFVTGSEDKFESEIRKQVKLAIDEASVVIFMVDCRDGLTGFDKEFANVLRASKKPIFVAANKADTPDKSILAAEFYGLGLDSEIFPISAENGGGTGDLLDEVVKVFPSEGTEDPEAGIPKITIVGRPNVGKSSFLNALLGTERTIVTDEAGTTRDAIHTRYKLFGKDFILVDTAGVRKKGKVKDDVEFYSVLRSLRALEESDVVIIVIDAERGMESQDVNLISLAQRQGKGMVIMVNKWDLIEKDSKTSDKFKKDILEKLAPIDYIPIIFASVLEKQRIFQVVEKAVEVFENKTKKVQTSKLNDIMLREIEHYPPPSIKGKLIQIKYITQVNARFPSFAFFCNLPQYIQESYQRYLENKIREHFTFEGVPVRLIFRKK
;
A
#
# COMPACT_ATOMS: atom_id res chain seq x y z
N MET A 1 16.53 21.11 -4.09
CA MET A 1 15.23 21.20 -3.40
C MET A 1 14.43 19.97 -3.79
N ALA A 2 13.68 19.38 -2.87
CA ALA A 2 12.80 18.25 -3.21
C ALA A 2 11.65 18.76 -4.08
N ASN A 3 11.31 18.01 -5.14
CA ASN A 3 10.15 18.31 -5.97
C ASN A 3 8.90 17.84 -5.23
N ILE A 4 8.08 18.77 -4.74
CA ILE A 4 6.85 18.46 -3.99
C ILE A 4 5.64 18.98 -4.75
N VAL A 5 4.67 18.11 -5.03
CA VAL A 5 3.43 18.41 -5.73
C VAL A 5 2.26 18.27 -4.76
N ALA A 6 1.56 19.36 -4.45
CA ALA A 6 0.34 19.29 -3.65
C ALA A 6 -0.90 19.17 -4.54
N ILE A 7 -1.74 18.17 -4.29
CA ILE A 7 -3.06 18.03 -4.90
C ILE A 7 -4.07 18.68 -3.95
N VAL A 8 -4.66 19.79 -4.40
CA VAL A 8 -5.65 20.56 -3.63
C VAL A 8 -6.96 20.65 -4.37
N GLY A 9 -8.05 20.87 -3.64
CA GLY A 9 -9.38 21.05 -4.20
C GLY A 9 -10.47 20.65 -3.23
N ARG A 10 -11.71 20.99 -3.55
CA ARG A 10 -12.87 20.67 -2.70
C ARG A 10 -13.08 19.15 -2.56
N PRO A 11 -13.88 18.68 -1.59
CA PRO A 11 -14.20 17.26 -1.47
C PRO A 11 -14.82 16.67 -2.75
N ASN A 12 -14.62 15.36 -2.96
CA ASN A 12 -15.24 14.57 -4.04
C ASN A 12 -14.87 14.92 -5.51
N VAL A 13 -13.92 15.83 -5.75
CA VAL A 13 -13.39 16.12 -7.11
C VAL A 13 -12.49 15.02 -7.67
N GLY A 14 -12.14 14.00 -6.88
CA GLY A 14 -11.30 12.86 -7.30
C GLY A 14 -9.81 12.98 -6.97
N LYS A 15 -9.43 13.78 -5.97
CA LYS A 15 -8.05 13.94 -5.50
C LYS A 15 -7.36 12.61 -5.19
N SER A 16 -7.98 11.78 -4.36
CA SER A 16 -7.38 10.49 -3.95
C SER A 16 -7.27 9.50 -5.10
N THR A 17 -8.21 9.52 -6.06
CA THR A 17 -8.12 8.73 -7.30
C THR A 17 -6.90 9.15 -8.14
N PHE A 18 -6.67 10.46 -8.27
CA PHE A 18 -5.52 10.99 -8.99
C PHE A 18 -4.22 10.75 -8.23
N PHE A 19 -4.17 10.99 -6.92
CA PHE A 19 -3.04 10.67 -6.04
C PHE A 19 -2.62 9.21 -6.20
N ASN A 20 -3.57 8.28 -6.05
CA ASN A 20 -3.31 6.86 -6.24
C ASN A 20 -2.77 6.59 -7.63
N ARG A 21 -3.27 7.25 -8.70
CA ARG A 21 -2.71 7.12 -10.05
C ARG A 21 -1.22 7.44 -10.13
N LEU A 22 -0.83 8.57 -9.53
CA LEU A 22 0.53 9.09 -9.61
C LEU A 22 1.51 8.16 -8.89
N VAL A 23 1.09 7.66 -7.72
CA VAL A 23 1.88 6.73 -6.91
C VAL A 23 1.88 5.31 -7.50
N GLU A 24 0.77 4.90 -8.12
CA GLU A 24 0.58 3.57 -8.72
C GLU A 24 1.31 3.36 -10.05
N LYS A 25 1.89 4.40 -10.66
CA LYS A 25 2.83 4.19 -11.77
C LYS A 25 4.01 3.28 -11.40
N ARG A 26 4.31 3.10 -10.10
CA ARG A 26 5.22 2.05 -9.60
C ARG A 26 4.55 0.70 -9.25
N GLN A 27 3.24 0.65 -9.06
CA GLN A 27 2.50 -0.55 -8.63
C GLN A 27 1.13 -0.62 -9.29
N ALA A 28 0.99 -1.37 -10.38
CA ALA A 28 -0.24 -1.35 -11.17
C ALA A 28 -1.41 -2.12 -10.51
N ILE A 29 -2.59 -1.54 -10.67
CA ILE A 29 -3.96 -2.06 -10.49
C ILE A 29 -4.44 -2.16 -9.03
N MET A 30 -5.36 -1.25 -8.67
CA MET A 30 -6.11 -1.23 -7.42
C MET A 30 -7.54 -1.76 -7.64
N ASP A 31 -7.99 -2.58 -6.70
CA ASP A 31 -9.42 -2.87 -6.47
C ASP A 31 -10.02 -1.68 -5.70
N ASN A 32 -11.12 -1.14 -6.21
CA ASN A 32 -11.81 0.01 -5.64
C ASN A 32 -12.45 -0.31 -4.28
N GLU A 33 -12.00 0.33 -3.20
CA GLU A 33 -12.85 0.63 -2.03
C GLU A 33 -12.70 2.11 -1.64
N PRO A 34 -13.80 2.90 -1.59
CA PRO A 34 -13.77 4.27 -1.11
C PRO A 34 -13.89 4.33 0.42
N GLY A 35 -12.90 4.94 1.08
CA GLY A 35 -12.89 5.09 2.54
C GLY A 35 -12.11 6.32 3.01
N VAL A 36 -12.85 7.29 3.52
CA VAL A 36 -12.47 8.46 4.33
C VAL A 36 -11.04 8.48 4.89
N THR A 37 -10.25 9.49 4.52
CA THR A 37 -8.96 9.79 5.17
C THR A 37 -8.86 11.26 5.57
N ARG A 38 -8.64 11.47 6.88
CA ARG A 38 -8.62 12.75 7.59
C ARG A 38 -7.22 13.40 7.68
N ASP A 39 -6.17 12.73 7.20
CA ASP A 39 -4.77 13.19 7.28
C ASP A 39 -4.13 13.28 5.89
N ARG A 40 -3.08 14.10 5.75
CA ARG A 40 -2.35 14.30 4.48
C ARG A 40 -1.63 13.02 4.08
N HIS A 41 -1.80 12.57 2.85
CA HIS A 41 -1.09 11.40 2.33
C HIS A 41 0.11 11.84 1.50
N TYR A 42 1.28 11.28 1.79
CA TYR A 42 2.49 11.46 1.00
C TYR A 42 2.71 10.24 0.12
N GLY A 43 3.11 10.47 -1.13
CA GLY A 43 3.46 9.39 -2.05
C GLY A 43 4.62 9.82 -2.95
N TYR A 44 5.37 8.85 -3.48
CA TYR A 44 6.44 9.11 -4.43
C TYR A 44 5.96 8.78 -5.84
N ALA A 45 6.23 9.67 -6.78
CA ALA A 45 5.86 9.52 -8.17
C ALA A 45 7.07 9.80 -9.08
N GLU A 46 7.00 9.25 -10.29
CA GLU A 46 7.98 9.44 -11.34
C GLU A 46 7.26 9.69 -12.66
N TRP A 47 7.77 10.66 -13.41
CA TRP A 47 7.29 10.98 -14.74
C TRP A 47 8.44 11.44 -15.64
N ILE A 48 8.73 10.69 -16.70
CA ILE A 48 9.79 10.98 -17.69
C ILE A 48 11.15 11.24 -16.99
N GLY A 49 11.51 10.37 -16.05
CA GLY A 49 12.76 10.46 -15.30
C GLY A 49 12.82 11.59 -14.28
N LYS A 50 11.71 12.29 -14.02
CA LYS A 50 11.58 13.30 -12.96
C LYS A 50 10.85 12.69 -11.77
N PHE A 51 11.50 12.68 -10.61
CA PHE A 51 10.98 12.19 -9.34
C PHE A 51 10.39 13.33 -8.51
N PHE A 52 9.27 13.06 -7.85
CA PHE A 52 8.60 14.03 -7.00
C PHE A 52 7.76 13.35 -5.92
N THR A 53 7.59 14.05 -4.80
CA THR A 53 6.66 13.67 -3.74
C THR A 53 5.31 14.32 -4.03
N VAL A 54 4.24 13.54 -3.98
CA VAL A 54 2.85 14.00 -4.10
C VAL A 54 2.24 14.07 -2.72
N ILE A 55 1.48 15.12 -2.44
CA ILE A 55 0.71 15.31 -1.20
C ILE A 55 -0.78 15.37 -1.56
N ASP A 56 -1.60 14.45 -1.05
CA ASP A 56 -3.07 14.60 -1.06
C ASP A 56 -3.50 15.30 0.23
N THR A 57 -4.15 16.46 0.11
CA THR A 57 -4.65 17.21 1.27
C THR A 57 -5.93 16.61 1.87
N GLY A 58 -6.42 15.47 1.36
CA GLY A 58 -7.61 14.78 1.87
C GLY A 58 -8.93 15.44 1.44
N GLY A 59 -10.02 14.65 1.48
CA GLY A 59 -11.39 15.13 1.26
C GLY A 59 -12.14 15.26 2.59
N PHE A 60 -12.63 16.45 2.92
CA PHE A 60 -13.32 16.70 4.20
C PHE A 60 -14.79 16.23 4.20
N VAL A 61 -15.25 15.77 5.37
CA VAL A 61 -16.65 15.39 5.68
C VAL A 61 -17.28 16.45 6.60
N THR A 62 -18.58 16.66 6.38
CA THR A 62 -19.50 17.73 6.81
C THR A 62 -19.60 18.02 8.32
N GLY A 63 -19.57 19.31 8.67
CA GLY A 63 -20.02 19.86 9.96
C GLY A 63 -19.87 21.40 10.01
N SER A 64 -20.97 22.10 10.34
CA SER A 64 -21.19 23.56 10.54
C SER A 64 -20.30 24.57 9.78
N GLU A 65 -20.94 25.43 8.98
CA GLU A 65 -20.34 26.39 8.04
C GLU A 65 -19.20 27.27 8.61
N ASP A 66 -19.29 27.79 9.83
CA ASP A 66 -18.34 28.81 10.33
C ASP A 66 -16.98 28.27 10.82
N LYS A 67 -16.90 27.02 11.29
CA LYS A 67 -15.61 26.41 11.70
C LYS A 67 -14.90 25.71 10.54
N PHE A 68 -15.64 25.47 9.45
CA PHE A 68 -15.24 24.68 8.29
C PHE A 68 -14.20 25.40 7.42
N GLU A 69 -14.39 26.70 7.19
CA GLU A 69 -13.58 27.49 6.27
C GLU A 69 -12.15 27.74 6.80
N SER A 70 -12.01 28.01 8.11
CA SER A 70 -10.73 28.38 8.71
C SER A 70 -9.71 27.23 8.77
N GLU A 71 -10.17 26.00 9.03
CA GLU A 71 -9.32 24.81 9.08
C GLU A 71 -8.92 24.33 7.69
N ILE A 72 -9.82 24.45 6.69
CA ILE A 72 -9.50 24.17 5.29
C ILE A 72 -8.41 25.12 4.79
N ARG A 73 -8.58 26.43 5.02
CA ARG A 73 -7.57 27.44 4.62
C ARG A 73 -6.21 27.15 5.27
N LYS A 74 -6.17 26.75 6.55
CA LYS A 74 -4.91 26.37 7.22
C LYS A 74 -4.25 25.17 6.57
N GLN A 75 -4.99 24.09 6.30
CA GLN A 75 -4.42 22.89 5.70
C GLN A 75 -3.94 23.11 4.26
N VAL A 76 -4.73 23.81 3.45
CA VAL A 76 -4.37 24.17 2.08
C VAL A 76 -3.14 25.07 2.08
N LYS A 77 -3.09 26.07 2.97
CA LYS A 77 -1.93 26.95 3.10
C LYS A 77 -0.67 26.19 3.50
N LEU A 78 -0.75 25.26 4.46
CA LEU A 78 0.39 24.43 4.86
C LEU A 78 0.89 23.54 3.71
N ALA A 79 -0.03 22.89 2.97
CA ALA A 79 0.32 22.08 1.81
C ALA A 79 0.94 22.93 0.68
N ILE A 80 0.38 24.12 0.46
CA ILE A 80 0.95 25.10 -0.46
C ILE A 80 2.34 25.50 -0.01
N ASP A 81 2.55 25.84 1.27
CA ASP A 81 3.84 26.32 1.81
C ASP A 81 4.94 25.25 1.66
N GLU A 82 4.61 23.98 1.82
CA GLU A 82 5.51 22.83 1.62
C GLU A 82 5.75 22.49 0.14
N ALA A 83 4.78 22.73 -0.74
CA ALA A 83 4.86 22.31 -2.14
C ALA A 83 5.82 23.15 -3.00
N SER A 84 6.42 22.56 -4.02
CA SER A 84 7.07 23.27 -5.12
C SER A 84 6.06 23.69 -6.19
N VAL A 85 5.04 22.85 -6.41
CA VAL A 85 4.02 22.99 -7.44
C VAL A 85 2.66 22.58 -6.88
N VAL A 86 1.58 23.24 -7.31
CA VAL A 86 0.22 22.91 -6.88
C VAL A 86 -0.61 22.44 -8.07
N ILE A 87 -1.27 21.29 -7.93
CA ILE A 87 -2.32 20.82 -8.83
C ILE A 87 -3.66 21.11 -8.16
N PHE A 88 -4.40 22.07 -8.71
CA PHE A 88 -5.74 22.40 -8.26
C PHE A 88 -6.78 21.58 -9.04
N MET A 89 -7.40 20.62 -8.36
CA MET A 89 -8.39 19.74 -8.97
C MET A 89 -9.81 20.30 -8.82
N VAL A 90 -10.52 20.33 -9.94
CA VAL A 90 -11.93 20.71 -10.06
C VAL A 90 -12.71 19.60 -10.77
N ASP A 91 -14.05 19.65 -10.76
CA ASP A 91 -14.91 18.57 -11.30
C ASP A 91 -15.75 19.05 -12.48
N CYS A 92 -15.49 18.51 -13.67
CA CYS A 92 -16.23 18.86 -14.89
C CYS A 92 -17.72 18.48 -14.84
N ARG A 93 -18.15 17.58 -13.95
CA ARG A 93 -19.56 17.17 -13.84
C ARG A 93 -20.38 18.20 -13.07
N ASP A 94 -19.78 18.82 -12.07
CA ASP A 94 -20.42 19.80 -11.20
C ASP A 94 -20.25 21.24 -11.73
N GLY A 95 -19.22 21.50 -12.55
CA GLY A 95 -18.88 22.84 -13.04
C GLY A 95 -18.21 23.71 -11.99
N LEU A 96 -18.15 25.02 -12.24
CA LEU A 96 -17.48 25.98 -11.36
C LEU A 96 -18.33 26.31 -10.13
N THR A 97 -17.83 25.98 -8.94
CA THR A 97 -18.55 26.25 -7.67
C THR A 97 -17.98 27.45 -6.90
N GLY A 98 -18.74 27.94 -5.90
CA GLY A 98 -18.27 28.99 -4.98
C GLY A 98 -17.02 28.58 -4.20
N PHE A 99 -16.96 27.32 -3.75
CA PHE A 99 -15.77 26.78 -3.09
C PHE A 99 -14.54 26.82 -4.01
N ASP A 100 -14.69 26.49 -5.29
CA ASP A 100 -13.56 26.52 -6.22
C ASP A 100 -12.98 27.94 -6.36
N LYS A 101 -13.83 28.98 -6.33
CA LYS A 101 -13.41 30.38 -6.32
C LYS A 101 -12.68 30.77 -5.04
N GLU A 102 -13.12 30.28 -3.89
CA GLU A 102 -12.42 30.49 -2.61
C GLU A 102 -11.03 29.84 -2.59
N PHE A 103 -10.92 28.60 -3.07
CA PHE A 103 -9.63 27.92 -3.23
C PHE A 103 -8.72 28.70 -4.18
N ALA A 104 -9.23 29.16 -5.32
CA ALA A 104 -8.46 29.97 -6.27
C ALA A 104 -7.97 31.30 -5.65
N ASN A 105 -8.76 31.93 -4.78
CA ASN A 105 -8.31 33.14 -4.06
C ASN A 105 -7.10 32.85 -3.15
N VAL A 106 -7.12 31.72 -2.43
CA VAL A 106 -5.98 31.29 -1.60
C VAL A 106 -4.76 31.00 -2.47
N LEU A 107 -4.97 30.31 -3.59
CA LEU A 107 -3.90 29.92 -4.51
C LEU A 107 -3.25 31.13 -5.20
N ARG A 108 -4.02 32.17 -5.58
CA ARG A 108 -3.46 33.40 -6.16
C ARG A 108 -2.43 34.08 -5.26
N ALA A 109 -2.56 33.96 -3.94
CA ALA A 109 -1.62 34.54 -2.98
C ALA A 109 -0.29 33.76 -2.87
N SER A 110 -0.25 32.50 -3.36
CA SER A 110 0.86 31.56 -3.18
C SER A 110 2.13 31.92 -3.96
N LYS A 111 2.02 32.59 -5.11
CA LYS A 111 3.09 32.80 -6.11
C LYS A 111 3.75 31.51 -6.63
N LYS A 112 3.33 30.31 -6.20
CA LYS A 112 3.84 29.04 -6.70
C LYS A 112 3.19 28.69 -8.04
N PRO A 113 3.87 27.91 -8.90
CA PRO A 113 3.27 27.37 -10.12
C PRO A 113 2.01 26.57 -9.79
N ILE A 114 0.90 26.89 -10.45
CA ILE A 114 -0.40 26.23 -10.29
C ILE A 114 -0.82 25.66 -11.62
N PHE A 115 -1.29 24.41 -11.61
CA PHE A 115 -1.90 23.74 -12.75
C PHE A 115 -3.32 23.35 -12.38
N VAL A 116 -4.31 23.65 -13.22
CA VAL A 116 -5.70 23.29 -12.93
C VAL A 116 -6.04 21.99 -13.64
N ALA A 117 -6.41 20.97 -12.87
CA ALA A 117 -6.81 19.67 -13.37
C ALA A 117 -8.34 19.56 -13.33
N ALA A 118 -8.99 19.74 -14.47
CA ALA A 118 -10.42 19.61 -14.64
C ALA A 118 -10.79 18.12 -14.78
N ASN A 119 -11.07 17.48 -13.65
CA ASN A 119 -11.23 16.04 -13.54
C ASN A 119 -12.62 15.56 -13.98
N LYS A 120 -12.75 14.24 -14.17
CA LYS A 120 -13.97 13.54 -14.65
C LYS A 120 -14.39 13.96 -16.07
N ALA A 121 -13.43 14.42 -16.87
CA ALA A 121 -13.57 14.70 -18.30
C ALA A 121 -13.55 13.39 -19.12
N ASP A 122 -14.48 12.48 -18.82
CA ASP A 122 -14.48 11.12 -19.37
C ASP A 122 -14.93 11.05 -20.84
N THR A 123 -15.51 12.14 -21.37
CA THR A 123 -16.03 12.24 -22.74
C THR A 123 -15.55 13.55 -23.40
N PRO A 124 -15.54 13.62 -24.75
CA PRO A 124 -15.19 14.86 -25.46
C PRO A 124 -16.03 16.06 -25.02
N ASP A 125 -17.34 15.88 -24.87
CA ASP A 125 -18.25 16.95 -24.44
C ASP A 125 -17.87 17.51 -23.06
N LYS A 126 -17.51 16.65 -22.11
CA LYS A 126 -17.05 17.09 -20.78
C LYS A 126 -15.69 17.77 -20.82
N SER A 127 -14.82 17.39 -21.76
CA SER A 127 -13.53 18.03 -21.95
C SER A 127 -13.69 19.48 -22.45
N ILE A 128 -14.70 19.74 -23.28
CA ILE A 128 -15.04 21.09 -23.74
C ILE A 128 -15.52 21.96 -22.56
N LEU A 129 -16.28 21.38 -21.62
CA LEU A 129 -16.75 22.10 -20.42
C LEU A 129 -15.62 22.54 -19.49
N ALA A 130 -14.42 21.97 -19.60
CA ALA A 130 -13.27 22.40 -18.80
C ALA A 130 -12.91 23.88 -19.03
N ALA A 131 -13.29 24.46 -20.17
CA ALA A 131 -13.06 25.88 -20.46
C ALA A 131 -13.74 26.83 -19.46
N GLU A 132 -14.81 26.40 -18.77
CA GLU A 132 -15.47 27.22 -17.73
C GLU A 132 -14.51 27.58 -16.58
N PHE A 133 -13.53 26.72 -16.30
CA PHE A 133 -12.60 26.91 -15.19
C PHE A 133 -11.55 28.01 -15.44
N TYR A 134 -11.42 28.55 -16.65
CA TYR A 134 -10.72 29.82 -16.85
C TYR A 134 -11.35 30.96 -16.01
N GLY A 135 -12.63 30.85 -15.66
CA GLY A 135 -13.32 31.77 -14.75
C GLY A 135 -12.75 31.82 -13.32
N LEU A 136 -11.83 30.91 -12.95
CA LEU A 136 -11.09 30.97 -11.67
C LEU A 136 -10.10 32.13 -11.61
N GLY A 137 -9.71 32.68 -12.77
CA GLY A 137 -8.73 33.78 -12.86
C GLY A 137 -7.34 33.38 -12.35
N LEU A 138 -6.99 32.10 -12.48
CA LEU A 138 -5.64 31.60 -12.26
C LEU A 138 -4.88 31.74 -13.59
N ASP A 139 -3.70 32.34 -13.55
CA ASP A 139 -2.79 32.42 -14.69
C ASP A 139 -2.11 31.05 -14.92
N SER A 140 -2.94 30.08 -15.31
CA SER A 140 -2.61 28.67 -15.39
C SER A 140 -3.41 28.02 -16.52
N GLU A 141 -2.76 27.13 -17.25
CA GLU A 141 -3.46 26.26 -18.20
C GLU A 141 -4.41 25.27 -17.48
N ILE A 142 -5.54 24.99 -18.12
CA ILE A 142 -6.56 24.05 -17.65
C ILE A 142 -6.39 22.73 -18.39
N PHE A 143 -6.15 21.65 -17.65
CA PHE A 143 -5.96 20.31 -18.20
C PHE A 143 -7.21 19.47 -17.96
N PRO A 144 -7.99 19.13 -19.00
CA PRO A 144 -9.08 18.18 -18.87
C PRO A 144 -8.50 16.79 -18.63
N ILE A 145 -8.83 16.17 -17.50
CA ILE A 145 -8.33 14.84 -17.13
C ILE A 145 -9.46 13.89 -16.73
N SER A 146 -9.20 12.60 -16.91
CA SER A 146 -9.96 11.53 -16.26
C SER A 146 -9.01 10.78 -15.34
N ALA A 147 -9.01 11.12 -14.05
CA ALA A 147 -8.19 10.44 -13.06
C ALA A 147 -8.58 8.96 -12.92
N GLU A 148 -9.80 8.55 -13.28
CA GLU A 148 -10.23 7.14 -13.22
C GLU A 148 -9.71 6.32 -14.40
N ASN A 149 -9.70 6.90 -15.61
CA ASN A 149 -9.29 6.18 -16.82
C ASN A 149 -7.87 6.51 -17.29
N GLY A 150 -7.24 7.55 -16.71
CA GLY A 150 -5.90 8.03 -17.06
C GLY A 150 -5.84 9.02 -18.22
N GLY A 151 -6.95 9.30 -18.92
CA GLY A 151 -6.98 10.26 -20.03
C GLY A 151 -6.55 11.66 -19.60
N GLY A 152 -5.75 12.34 -20.42
CA GLY A 152 -5.26 13.72 -20.18
C GLY A 152 -4.25 13.88 -19.03
N THR A 153 -4.05 12.85 -18.19
CA THR A 153 -3.11 12.93 -17.06
C THR A 153 -1.66 13.06 -17.50
N GLY A 154 -1.31 12.55 -18.68
CA GLY A 154 0.03 12.69 -19.24
C GLY A 154 0.38 14.12 -19.62
N ASP A 155 -0.52 14.79 -20.36
CA ASP A 155 -0.34 16.18 -20.80
C ASP A 155 -0.17 17.12 -19.59
N LEU A 156 -0.97 16.92 -18.54
CA LEU A 156 -0.82 17.64 -17.27
C LEU A 156 0.56 17.41 -16.65
N LEU A 157 1.01 16.16 -16.57
CA LEU A 157 2.27 15.82 -15.92
C LEU A 157 3.48 16.28 -16.74
N ASP A 158 3.39 16.29 -18.07
CA ASP A 158 4.40 16.86 -18.96
C ASP A 158 4.68 18.33 -18.63
N GLU A 159 3.65 19.12 -18.37
CA GLU A 159 3.82 20.54 -17.98
C GLU A 159 4.27 20.69 -16.52
N VAL A 160 3.74 19.88 -15.60
CA VAL A 160 4.11 19.91 -14.17
C VAL A 160 5.61 19.63 -13.98
N VAL A 161 6.20 18.68 -14.70
CA VAL A 161 7.62 18.35 -14.51
C VAL A 161 8.57 19.38 -15.11
N LYS A 162 8.12 20.24 -16.04
CA LYS A 162 8.96 21.30 -16.63
C LYS A 162 9.34 22.39 -15.64
N VAL A 163 8.52 22.62 -14.62
CA VAL A 163 8.79 23.63 -13.59
C VAL A 163 9.69 23.10 -12.46
N PHE A 164 10.05 21.82 -12.48
CA PHE A 164 10.92 21.26 -11.46
C PHE A 164 12.37 21.76 -11.61
N PRO A 165 13.01 22.24 -10.53
CA PRO A 165 14.37 22.77 -10.58
C PRO A 165 15.44 21.68 -10.81
N SER A 166 15.12 20.41 -10.63
CA SER A 166 16.01 19.28 -10.88
C SER A 166 15.23 18.02 -11.21
N GLU A 167 15.94 16.93 -11.52
CA GLU A 167 15.34 15.59 -11.69
C GLU A 167 14.66 15.06 -10.42
N GLY A 168 14.87 15.70 -9.28
CA GLY A 168 14.44 15.18 -7.98
C GLY A 168 15.29 13.98 -7.57
N THR A 169 15.02 13.49 -6.36
CA THR A 169 15.63 12.27 -5.85
C THR A 169 14.60 11.16 -5.88
N GLU A 170 15.01 10.00 -6.37
CA GLU A 170 14.25 8.77 -6.17
C GLU A 170 13.96 8.57 -4.67
N ASP A 171 12.84 7.94 -4.34
CA ASP A 171 12.46 7.65 -2.95
C ASP A 171 13.66 7.02 -2.20
N PRO A 172 14.21 7.68 -1.16
CA PRO A 172 15.38 7.17 -0.44
C PRO A 172 15.08 5.86 0.30
N GLU A 173 13.81 5.52 0.48
CA GLU A 173 13.33 4.28 1.05
C GLU A 173 12.95 3.23 -0.02
N ALA A 174 13.16 3.52 -1.31
CA ALA A 174 12.84 2.60 -2.39
C ALA A 174 13.58 1.27 -2.23
N GLY A 175 12.83 0.17 -2.28
CA GLY A 175 13.38 -1.18 -2.14
C GLY A 175 13.73 -1.57 -0.70
N ILE A 176 13.48 -0.70 0.29
CA ILE A 176 13.64 -1.03 1.70
C ILE A 176 12.32 -1.59 2.23
N PRO A 177 12.28 -2.83 2.77
CA PRO A 177 11.06 -3.42 3.30
C PRO A 177 10.44 -2.57 4.41
N LYS A 178 9.18 -2.18 4.24
CA LYS A 178 8.36 -1.59 5.32
C LYS A 178 7.66 -2.70 6.09
N ILE A 179 8.01 -2.86 7.37
CA ILE A 179 7.53 -3.95 8.22
C ILE A 179 6.69 -3.36 9.36
N THR A 180 5.52 -3.95 9.60
CA THR A 180 4.69 -3.61 10.77
C THR A 180 4.45 -4.82 11.66
N ILE A 181 4.22 -4.58 12.95
CA ILE A 181 4.01 -5.62 13.96
C ILE A 181 2.59 -5.47 14.51
N VAL A 182 1.77 -6.50 14.30
CA VAL A 182 0.34 -6.48 14.65
C VAL A 182 -0.04 -7.72 15.45
N GLY A 183 -1.24 -7.72 16.02
CA GLY A 183 -1.75 -8.80 16.86
C GLY A 183 -2.60 -8.28 18.01
N ARG A 184 -3.24 -9.19 18.75
CA ARG A 184 -4.11 -8.85 19.88
C ARG A 184 -3.40 -8.09 21.02
N PRO A 185 -4.12 -7.39 21.91
CA PRO A 185 -3.54 -6.85 23.14
C PRO A 185 -2.79 -7.93 23.93
N ASN A 186 -1.69 -7.55 24.59
CA ASN A 186 -0.90 -8.39 25.51
C ASN A 186 -0.20 -9.64 24.91
N VAL A 187 -0.22 -9.85 23.59
CA VAL A 187 0.54 -10.93 22.91
C VAL A 187 2.06 -10.71 22.88
N GLY A 188 2.53 -9.54 23.34
CA GLY A 188 3.96 -9.19 23.42
C GLY A 188 4.52 -8.32 22.29
N LYS A 189 3.67 -7.64 21.51
CA LYS A 189 4.11 -6.71 20.43
C LYS A 189 5.08 -5.63 20.90
N SER A 190 4.72 -4.90 21.97
CA SER A 190 5.58 -3.83 22.50
C SER A 190 6.88 -4.37 23.08
N SER A 191 6.84 -5.54 23.74
CA SER A 191 8.03 -6.22 24.22
C SER A 191 8.93 -6.63 23.05
N PHE A 192 8.37 -7.14 21.96
CA PHE A 192 9.12 -7.52 20.77
C PHE A 192 9.77 -6.30 20.13
N LEU A 193 9.03 -5.20 19.94
CA LEU A 193 9.58 -3.96 19.40
C LEU A 193 10.70 -3.41 20.30
N ASN A 194 10.52 -3.42 21.62
CA ASN A 194 11.54 -3.01 22.58
C ASN A 194 12.77 -3.93 22.55
N ALA A 195 12.58 -5.23 22.37
CA ALA A 195 13.69 -6.17 22.24
C ALA A 195 14.50 -5.92 20.95
N LEU A 196 13.84 -5.51 19.86
CA LEU A 196 14.51 -5.06 18.63
C LEU A 196 15.26 -3.74 18.86
N LEU A 197 14.63 -2.76 19.52
CA LEU A 197 15.19 -1.44 19.84
C LEU A 197 16.37 -1.48 20.82
N GLY A 198 16.32 -2.37 21.81
CA GLY A 198 17.31 -2.49 22.89
C GLY A 198 18.54 -3.34 22.52
N THR A 199 18.70 -3.72 21.25
CA THR A 199 19.93 -4.34 20.76
C THR A 199 20.87 -3.23 20.30
N GLU A 200 22.17 -3.29 20.68
CA GLU A 200 23.20 -2.32 20.28
C GLU A 200 23.47 -2.38 18.76
N ARG A 201 22.52 -1.90 17.95
CA ARG A 201 22.56 -2.00 16.50
C ARG A 201 22.03 -0.72 15.90
N THR A 202 22.77 -0.24 14.90
CA THR A 202 22.75 1.13 14.40
C THR A 202 21.34 1.51 13.92
N ILE A 203 20.60 2.25 14.75
CA ILE A 203 19.53 3.11 14.24
C ILE A 203 20.23 4.06 13.29
N VAL A 204 19.93 3.94 12.00
CA VAL A 204 20.43 4.89 11.00
C VAL A 204 19.55 6.13 11.15
N THR A 205 19.93 7.02 12.05
CA THR A 205 19.37 8.38 12.07
C THR A 205 20.01 9.13 10.93
N ASP A 206 19.31 9.24 9.81
CA ASP A 206 19.66 10.25 8.81
C ASP A 206 19.51 11.65 9.44
N GLU A 207 20.48 12.50 9.12
CA GLU A 207 20.86 13.75 9.80
C GLU A 207 19.79 14.84 9.91
N ALA A 208 20.15 15.87 10.70
CA ALA A 208 19.39 17.06 11.08
C ALA A 208 18.50 17.64 9.97
N GLY A 209 17.18 17.55 10.16
CA GLY A 209 16.18 18.18 9.28
C GLY A 209 14.79 17.53 9.31
N THR A 210 14.68 16.29 9.79
CA THR A 210 13.41 15.53 9.85
C THR A 210 12.62 15.76 11.15
N THR A 211 12.79 16.91 11.79
CA THR A 211 11.93 17.31 12.90
C THR A 211 10.54 17.64 12.39
N ARG A 212 9.63 16.65 12.35
CA ARG A 212 8.31 16.83 12.99
C ARG A 212 7.45 15.60 13.25
N ASP A 213 7.61 14.47 12.57
CA ASP A 213 6.80 13.27 12.88
C ASP A 213 7.60 11.96 12.73
N ALA A 214 8.31 11.58 13.79
CA ALA A 214 9.06 10.33 13.89
C ALA A 214 8.12 9.11 14.04
N ILE A 215 7.37 8.79 13.00
CA ILE A 215 6.45 7.63 12.97
C ILE A 215 7.21 6.36 12.52
N HIS A 216 8.21 6.49 11.65
CA HIS A 216 8.97 5.40 11.03
C HIS A 216 10.38 5.31 11.63
N THR A 217 10.90 4.10 11.81
CA THR A 217 12.30 3.91 12.23
C THR A 217 13.00 2.94 11.28
N ARG A 218 14.07 3.40 10.61
CA ARG A 218 14.94 2.58 9.77
C ARG A 218 15.96 1.82 10.61
N TYR A 219 16.15 0.54 10.32
CA TYR A 219 17.06 -0.36 11.01
C TYR A 219 17.96 -1.09 10.02
N LYS A 220 19.21 -1.28 10.43
CA LYS A 220 20.13 -2.22 9.80
C LYS A 220 20.46 -3.36 10.75
N LEU A 221 19.96 -4.56 10.46
CA LEU A 221 20.11 -5.76 11.28
C LEU A 221 20.78 -6.87 10.47
N PHE A 222 21.97 -7.34 10.88
CA PHE A 222 22.68 -8.43 10.21
C PHE A 222 22.84 -8.24 8.67
N GLY A 223 23.06 -6.99 8.24
CA GLY A 223 23.17 -6.66 6.82
C GLY A 223 21.84 -6.51 6.07
N LYS A 224 20.70 -6.73 6.73
CA LYS A 224 19.35 -6.44 6.20
C LYS A 224 18.90 -5.05 6.65
N ASP A 225 18.41 -4.25 5.71
CA ASP A 225 17.88 -2.90 5.93
C ASP A 225 16.36 -2.97 5.85
N PHE A 226 15.65 -2.36 6.81
CA PHE A 226 14.18 -2.34 6.83
C PHE A 226 13.66 -1.16 7.66
N ILE A 227 12.41 -0.78 7.43
CA ILE A 227 11.73 0.29 8.14
C ILE A 227 10.61 -0.30 8.99
N LEU A 228 10.59 -0.01 10.28
CA LEU A 228 9.45 -0.31 11.15
C LEU A 228 8.44 0.82 11.08
N VAL A 229 7.23 0.49 10.65
CA VAL A 229 6.07 1.40 10.56
C VAL A 229 5.40 1.50 11.93
N ASP A 230 4.94 2.70 12.29
CA ASP A 230 4.19 3.01 13.52
C ASP A 230 4.97 2.74 14.85
N THR A 231 6.20 3.25 14.93
CA THR A 231 7.05 3.21 16.14
C THR A 231 6.79 4.34 17.14
N ALA A 232 5.93 5.31 16.79
CA ALA A 232 5.62 6.49 17.60
C ALA A 232 5.05 6.15 18.99
N GLY A 233 4.26 5.07 19.08
CA GLY A 233 3.68 4.59 20.33
C GLY A 233 4.68 3.97 21.31
N VAL A 234 5.90 3.66 20.88
CA VAL A 234 6.93 3.06 21.73
C VAL A 234 7.99 4.08 22.14
N ARG A 235 8.33 5.04 21.27
CA ARG A 235 9.23 6.15 21.64
C ARG A 235 8.63 7.11 22.69
N LYS A 236 7.29 7.26 22.73
CA LYS A 236 6.60 8.18 23.67
C LYS A 236 6.17 7.56 25.01
N LYS A 237 6.44 6.28 25.28
CA LYS A 237 5.97 5.62 26.51
C LYS A 237 6.83 5.92 27.74
N GLY A 238 6.73 7.18 28.18
CA GLY A 238 6.83 7.55 29.59
C GLY A 238 5.48 7.84 30.24
N LYS A 239 4.50 8.43 29.53
CA LYS A 239 3.23 8.89 30.15
C LYS A 239 2.10 9.13 29.15
N VAL A 240 1.43 8.10 28.63
CA VAL A 240 0.06 8.25 28.11
C VAL A 240 -0.69 6.93 28.35
N LYS A 241 -1.73 6.97 29.19
CA LYS A 241 -2.79 5.95 29.15
C LYS A 241 -3.53 6.21 27.85
N ASP A 242 -3.34 5.37 26.84
CA ASP A 242 -4.11 5.47 25.60
C ASP A 242 -5.58 5.17 25.93
N ASP A 243 -6.36 6.23 26.14
CA ASP A 243 -7.81 6.19 26.16
C ASP A 243 -8.31 5.93 24.72
N VAL A 244 -9.23 4.98 24.63
CA VAL A 244 -10.01 4.55 23.46
C VAL A 244 -9.32 3.53 22.51
N GLU A 245 -9.67 2.26 22.71
CA GLU A 245 -9.35 1.08 21.89
C GLU A 245 -9.62 1.28 20.38
N PHE A 246 -10.58 2.13 20.03
CA PHE A 246 -10.91 2.53 18.65
C PHE A 246 -9.73 3.17 17.90
N TYR A 247 -8.96 4.05 18.54
CA TYR A 247 -7.81 4.69 17.90
C TYR A 247 -6.64 3.72 17.68
N SER A 248 -6.52 2.69 18.52
CA SER A 248 -5.53 1.61 18.35
C SER A 248 -5.83 0.77 17.11
N VAL A 249 -7.11 0.50 16.83
CA VAL A 249 -7.54 -0.21 15.61
C VAL A 249 -7.26 0.62 14.36
N LEU A 250 -7.63 1.91 14.35
CA LEU A 250 -7.37 2.79 13.21
C LEU A 250 -5.88 2.96 12.92
N ARG A 251 -5.03 3.06 13.95
CA ARG A 251 -3.56 3.08 13.78
C ARG A 251 -3.04 1.77 13.19
N SER A 252 -3.53 0.63 13.69
CA SER A 252 -3.15 -0.69 13.17
C SER A 252 -3.53 -0.88 11.71
N LEU A 253 -4.68 -0.34 11.28
CA LEU A 253 -5.11 -0.37 9.87
C LEU A 253 -4.20 0.47 8.97
N ARG A 254 -3.86 1.70 9.39
CA ARG A 254 -2.93 2.57 8.64
C ARG A 254 -1.53 1.96 8.55
N ALA A 255 -1.02 1.46 9.66
CA ALA A 255 0.29 0.80 9.68
C ALA A 255 0.32 -0.44 8.77
N LEU A 256 -0.79 -1.16 8.67
CA LEU A 256 -0.95 -2.28 7.75
C LEU A 256 -0.99 -1.79 6.29
N GLU A 257 -1.71 -0.70 5.97
CA GLU A 257 -1.77 -0.08 4.64
C GLU A 257 -0.40 0.41 4.13
N GLU A 258 0.43 0.97 5.01
CA GLU A 258 1.77 1.46 4.65
C GLU A 258 2.84 0.37 4.60
N SER A 259 2.59 -0.78 5.24
CA SER A 259 3.56 -1.88 5.31
C SER A 259 3.62 -2.70 4.01
N ASP A 260 4.80 -3.25 3.75
CA ASP A 260 4.99 -4.29 2.75
C ASP A 260 4.79 -5.69 3.32
N VAL A 261 5.26 -5.89 4.55
CA VAL A 261 5.22 -7.15 5.28
C VAL A 261 4.69 -6.91 6.69
N VAL A 262 3.83 -7.82 7.14
CA VAL A 262 3.17 -7.77 8.43
C VAL A 262 3.65 -8.96 9.26
N ILE A 263 4.20 -8.68 10.45
CA ILE A 263 4.48 -9.70 11.46
C ILE A 263 3.26 -9.80 12.38
N ILE A 264 2.53 -10.91 12.27
CA ILE A 264 1.37 -11.22 13.12
C ILE A 264 1.86 -11.96 14.37
N VAL A 265 1.78 -11.30 15.52
CA VAL A 265 2.18 -11.87 16.81
C VAL A 265 0.98 -12.54 17.47
N ILE A 266 1.14 -13.83 17.78
CA ILE A 266 0.16 -14.68 18.46
C ILE A 266 0.77 -15.12 19.79
N ASP A 267 -0.07 -15.20 20.82
CA ASP A 267 0.30 -15.73 22.13
C ASP A 267 0.20 -17.26 22.12
N ALA A 268 1.28 -17.96 22.48
CA ALA A 268 1.33 -19.42 22.50
C ALA A 268 0.33 -20.05 23.48
N GLU A 269 0.06 -19.43 24.63
CA GLU A 269 -0.87 -19.97 25.64
C GLU A 269 -2.32 -19.87 25.16
N ARG A 270 -2.64 -18.76 24.49
CA ARG A 270 -4.00 -18.49 23.98
C ARG A 270 -4.26 -19.14 22.63
N GLY A 271 -3.21 -19.40 21.86
CA GLY A 271 -3.31 -19.82 20.46
C GLY A 271 -3.98 -18.79 19.57
N MET A 272 -4.30 -19.19 18.34
CA MET A 272 -4.95 -18.34 17.35
C MET A 272 -6.46 -18.17 17.63
N GLU A 273 -6.93 -16.92 17.67
CA GLU A 273 -8.34 -16.56 17.85
C GLU A 273 -8.92 -15.89 16.59
N SER A 274 -10.25 -15.66 16.57
CA SER A 274 -10.96 -15.07 15.42
C SER A 274 -10.42 -13.70 14.99
N GLN A 275 -9.98 -12.87 15.93
CA GLN A 275 -9.39 -11.57 15.63
C GLN A 275 -8.07 -11.71 14.84
N ASP A 276 -7.27 -12.73 15.11
CA ASP A 276 -6.02 -13.00 14.38
C ASP A 276 -6.34 -13.44 12.93
N VAL A 277 -7.34 -14.31 12.76
CA VAL A 277 -7.80 -14.77 11.44
C VAL A 277 -8.35 -13.61 10.60
N ASN A 278 -9.13 -12.71 11.20
CA ASN A 278 -9.65 -11.52 10.53
C ASN A 278 -8.51 -10.59 10.07
N LEU A 279 -7.48 -10.43 10.90
CA LEU A 279 -6.32 -9.60 10.58
C LEU A 279 -5.49 -10.18 9.43
N ILE A 280 -5.26 -11.49 9.44
CA ILE A 280 -4.59 -12.22 8.35
C ILE A 280 -5.40 -12.11 7.06
N SER A 281 -6.72 -12.27 7.14
CA SER A 281 -7.61 -12.13 5.98
C SER A 281 -7.55 -10.71 5.39
N LEU A 282 -7.50 -9.68 6.23
CA LEU A 282 -7.34 -8.29 5.80
C LEU A 282 -5.97 -8.07 5.13
N ALA A 283 -4.89 -8.54 5.75
CA ALA A 283 -3.53 -8.45 5.19
C ALA A 283 -3.43 -9.14 3.83
N GLN A 284 -4.06 -10.32 3.68
CA GLN A 284 -4.12 -11.04 2.40
C GLN A 284 -4.88 -10.23 1.33
N ARG A 285 -6.04 -9.66 1.65
CA ARG A 285 -6.80 -8.82 0.70
C ARG A 285 -6.00 -7.61 0.23
N GLN A 286 -5.18 -7.03 1.11
CA GLN A 286 -4.30 -5.92 0.77
C GLN A 286 -2.98 -6.35 0.09
N GLY A 287 -2.76 -7.66 -0.16
CA GLY A 287 -1.56 -8.14 -0.83
C GLY A 287 -0.28 -8.00 0.00
N LYS A 288 -0.40 -8.00 1.32
CA LYS A 288 0.75 -7.86 2.24
C LYS A 288 1.51 -9.18 2.33
N GLY A 289 2.83 -9.10 2.43
CA GLY A 289 3.62 -10.23 2.92
C GLY A 289 3.29 -10.49 4.38
N MET A 290 3.31 -11.74 4.83
CA MET A 290 2.90 -12.12 6.18
C MET A 290 3.90 -13.10 6.79
N VAL A 291 4.18 -12.92 8.09
CA VAL A 291 4.90 -13.86 8.94
C VAL A 291 4.12 -14.00 10.24
N ILE A 292 3.88 -15.23 10.68
CA ILE A 292 3.28 -15.48 12.00
C ILE A 292 4.40 -15.75 13.01
N MET A 293 4.43 -14.95 14.07
CA MET A 293 5.28 -15.16 15.23
C MET A 293 4.42 -15.70 16.37
N VAL A 294 4.66 -16.94 16.79
CA VAL A 294 4.08 -17.51 18.00
C VAL A 294 5.00 -17.16 19.17
N ASN A 295 4.64 -16.12 19.93
CA ASN A 295 5.40 -15.60 21.05
C ASN A 295 5.03 -16.32 22.37
N LYS A 296 5.85 -16.12 23.41
CA LYS A 296 5.75 -16.80 24.72
C LYS A 296 5.95 -18.31 24.62
N TRP A 297 6.74 -18.75 23.63
CA TRP A 297 7.02 -20.17 23.45
C TRP A 297 7.84 -20.77 24.60
N ASP A 298 8.42 -19.95 25.47
CA ASP A 298 9.04 -20.35 26.74
C ASP A 298 8.03 -20.91 27.76
N LEU A 299 6.76 -20.49 27.72
CA LEU A 299 5.73 -20.90 28.67
C LEU A 299 5.08 -22.25 28.33
N ILE A 300 5.30 -22.75 27.12
CA ILE A 300 4.72 -24.02 26.67
C ILE A 300 5.63 -25.16 27.09
N GLU A 301 5.08 -26.16 27.78
CA GLU A 301 5.76 -27.44 28.01
C GLU A 301 5.92 -28.19 26.68
N LYS A 302 7.15 -28.64 26.40
CA LYS A 302 7.53 -29.12 25.06
C LYS A 302 7.78 -30.61 25.07
N ASP A 303 7.14 -31.30 24.13
CA ASP A 303 7.55 -32.62 23.65
C ASP A 303 8.04 -32.54 22.19
N SER A 304 8.41 -33.69 21.62
CA SER A 304 8.90 -33.79 20.23
C SER A 304 7.88 -33.38 19.16
N LYS A 305 6.58 -33.29 19.48
CA LYS A 305 5.48 -33.06 18.52
C LYS A 305 4.71 -31.76 18.77
N THR A 306 4.99 -31.06 19.86
CA THR A 306 4.22 -29.89 20.31
C THR A 306 4.20 -28.80 19.24
N SER A 307 5.34 -28.53 18.61
CA SER A 307 5.43 -27.50 17.56
C SER A 307 4.66 -27.88 16.29
N ASP A 308 4.70 -29.15 15.87
CA ASP A 308 3.97 -29.63 14.69
C ASP A 308 2.46 -29.61 14.92
N LYS A 309 2.01 -30.00 16.11
CA LYS A 309 0.60 -29.94 16.49
C LYS A 309 0.10 -28.49 16.48
N PHE A 310 0.84 -27.57 17.10
CA PHE A 310 0.47 -26.16 17.14
C PHE A 310 0.44 -25.54 15.73
N LYS A 311 1.41 -25.89 14.88
CA LYS A 311 1.44 -25.48 13.48
C LYS A 311 0.20 -25.99 12.73
N LYS A 312 -0.15 -27.26 12.90
CA LYS A 312 -1.33 -27.86 12.29
C LYS A 312 -2.62 -27.16 12.74
N ASP A 313 -2.77 -26.91 14.03
CA ASP A 313 -3.94 -26.21 14.59
C ASP A 313 -4.09 -24.78 14.02
N ILE A 314 -2.98 -24.06 13.81
CA ILE A 314 -2.98 -22.76 13.13
C ILE A 314 -3.42 -22.91 11.67
N LEU A 315 -2.83 -23.84 10.93
CA LEU A 315 -3.11 -24.03 9.50
C LEU A 315 -4.57 -24.46 9.26
N GLU A 316 -5.14 -25.27 10.13
CA GLU A 316 -6.56 -25.65 10.07
C GLU A 316 -7.48 -24.42 10.24
N LYS A 317 -7.15 -23.51 11.16
CA LYS A 317 -7.90 -22.26 11.37
C LYS A 317 -7.74 -21.26 10.23
N LEU A 318 -6.62 -21.31 9.50
CA LEU A 318 -6.31 -20.43 8.40
C LEU A 318 -6.75 -20.95 7.04
N ALA A 319 -7.19 -22.21 6.93
CA ALA A 319 -7.54 -22.83 5.67
C ALA A 319 -8.49 -21.93 4.84
N PRO A 320 -8.18 -21.69 3.54
CA PRO A 320 -7.18 -22.37 2.72
C PRO A 320 -5.78 -21.73 2.73
N ILE A 321 -5.48 -20.77 3.60
CA ILE A 321 -4.19 -20.08 3.66
C ILE A 321 -3.16 -20.95 4.36
N ASP A 322 -2.20 -21.50 3.61
CA ASP A 322 -1.17 -22.41 4.13
C ASP A 322 0.28 -21.97 3.85
N TYR A 323 0.45 -20.87 3.12
CA TYR A 323 1.76 -20.38 2.67
C TYR A 323 2.47 -19.46 3.66
N ILE A 324 1.85 -19.12 4.80
CA ILE A 324 2.41 -18.15 5.75
C ILE A 324 3.44 -18.85 6.66
N PRO A 325 4.71 -18.38 6.72
CA PRO A 325 5.71 -18.95 7.60
C PRO A 325 5.36 -18.69 9.06
N ILE A 326 5.50 -19.73 9.89
CA ILE A 326 5.21 -19.71 11.34
C ILE A 326 6.53 -19.91 12.09
N ILE A 327 6.88 -18.95 12.95
CA ILE A 327 8.09 -18.96 13.77
C ILE A 327 7.70 -18.92 15.24
N PHE A 328 8.11 -19.95 15.98
CA PHE A 328 7.98 -20.01 17.44
C PHE A 328 9.13 -19.25 18.08
N ALA A 329 8.82 -18.25 18.91
CA ALA A 329 9.79 -17.34 19.50
C ALA A 329 9.46 -17.04 20.96
N SER A 330 10.46 -16.57 21.70
CA SER A 330 10.27 -15.98 23.03
C SER A 330 10.94 -14.61 23.05
N VAL A 331 10.15 -13.57 23.22
CA VAL A 331 10.68 -12.22 23.40
C VAL A 331 11.40 -12.09 24.75
N LEU A 332 10.89 -12.74 25.79
CA LEU A 332 11.44 -12.69 27.15
C LEU A 332 12.86 -13.27 27.15
N GLU A 333 13.01 -14.47 26.59
CA GLU A 333 14.30 -15.17 26.47
C GLU A 333 15.14 -14.72 25.27
N LYS A 334 14.65 -13.75 24.48
CA LYS A 334 15.24 -13.31 23.20
C LYS A 334 15.49 -14.45 22.21
N GLN A 335 14.72 -15.52 22.30
CA GLN A 335 14.83 -16.70 21.45
C GLN A 335 14.16 -16.45 20.10
N ARG A 336 14.94 -16.60 19.00
CA ARG A 336 14.48 -16.55 17.60
C ARG A 336 13.81 -15.24 17.16
N ILE A 337 13.85 -14.18 17.97
CA ILE A 337 13.32 -12.85 17.63
C ILE A 337 13.93 -12.28 16.34
N PHE A 338 15.20 -12.58 16.08
CA PHE A 338 15.89 -12.15 14.87
C PHE A 338 15.49 -12.96 13.64
N GLN A 339 15.25 -14.26 13.80
CA GLN A 339 14.78 -15.13 12.71
C GLN A 339 13.42 -14.68 12.17
N VAL A 340 12.57 -14.11 13.04
CA VAL A 340 11.30 -13.49 12.63
C VAL A 340 11.55 -12.32 11.67
N VAL A 341 12.51 -11.46 11.98
CA VAL A 341 12.86 -10.30 11.14
C VAL A 341 13.52 -10.75 9.84
N GLU A 342 14.46 -11.70 9.90
CA GLU A 342 15.10 -12.27 8.70
C GLU A 342 14.06 -12.88 7.75
N LYS A 343 13.12 -13.66 8.29
CA LYS A 343 12.03 -14.22 7.49
C LYS A 343 11.10 -13.14 6.94
N ALA A 344 10.82 -12.07 7.68
CA ALA A 344 10.01 -10.96 7.18
C ALA A 344 10.69 -10.24 5.98
N VAL A 345 12.02 -10.08 6.02
CA VAL A 345 12.78 -9.54 4.89
C VAL A 345 12.80 -10.51 3.70
N GLU A 346 12.97 -11.82 3.93
CA GLU A 346 12.87 -12.84 2.88
C GLU A 346 11.47 -12.86 2.23
N VAL A 347 10.41 -12.67 3.01
CA VAL A 347 9.03 -12.55 2.50
C VAL A 347 8.86 -11.31 1.62
N PHE A 348 9.52 -10.19 1.95
CA PHE A 348 9.56 -9.02 1.07
C PHE A 348 10.29 -9.29 -0.25
N GLU A 349 11.42 -10.00 -0.20
CA GLU A 349 12.16 -10.44 -1.39
C GLU A 349 11.27 -11.36 -2.27
N ASN A 350 10.52 -12.28 -1.67
CA ASN A 350 9.53 -13.10 -2.37
C ASN A 350 8.40 -12.27 -2.98
N LYS A 351 7.95 -11.21 -2.30
CA LYS A 351 6.87 -10.32 -2.77
C LYS A 351 7.28 -9.52 -4.01
N THR A 352 8.54 -9.12 -4.07
CA THR A 352 9.11 -8.31 -5.15
C THR A 352 9.74 -9.14 -6.28
N LYS A 353 9.77 -10.47 -6.12
CA LYS A 353 10.32 -11.42 -7.09
C LYS A 353 9.63 -11.31 -8.46
N LYS A 354 10.43 -11.15 -9.51
CA LYS A 354 10.00 -11.22 -10.92
C LYS A 354 10.39 -12.55 -11.54
N VAL A 355 9.43 -13.24 -12.12
CA VAL A 355 9.60 -14.48 -12.86
C VAL A 355 9.65 -14.16 -14.35
N GLN A 356 10.71 -14.60 -15.03
CA GLN A 356 10.82 -14.43 -16.48
C GLN A 356 9.67 -15.14 -17.20
N THR A 357 9.04 -14.45 -18.14
CA THR A 357 7.86 -14.96 -18.86
C THR A 357 8.15 -16.25 -19.62
N SER A 358 9.33 -16.40 -20.23
CA SER A 358 9.74 -17.66 -20.88
C SER A 358 9.73 -18.83 -19.90
N LYS A 359 10.48 -18.70 -18.81
CA LYS A 359 10.56 -19.71 -17.74
C LYS A 359 9.18 -20.05 -17.16
N LEU A 360 8.33 -19.03 -16.98
CA LEU A 360 6.97 -19.21 -16.49
C LEU A 360 6.13 -20.08 -17.43
N ASN A 361 6.15 -19.79 -18.74
CA ASN A 361 5.41 -20.58 -19.73
C ASN A 361 5.97 -21.99 -19.86
N ASP A 362 7.31 -22.15 -19.91
CA ASP A 362 7.96 -23.46 -20.06
C ASP A 362 7.58 -24.44 -18.94
N ILE A 363 7.41 -23.94 -17.71
CA ILE A 363 7.05 -24.75 -16.55
C ILE A 363 5.54 -24.92 -16.46
N MET A 364 4.79 -23.82 -16.43
CA MET A 364 3.36 -23.88 -16.13
C MET A 364 2.52 -24.47 -17.25
N LEU A 365 2.91 -24.30 -18.52
CA LEU A 365 2.19 -24.94 -19.62
C LEU A 365 2.34 -26.46 -19.58
N ARG A 366 3.49 -27.00 -19.13
CA ARG A 366 3.67 -28.45 -18.93
C ARG A 366 2.80 -29.00 -17.81
N GLU A 367 2.68 -28.28 -16.69
CA GLU A 367 1.76 -28.65 -15.61
C GLU A 367 0.30 -28.66 -16.11
N ILE A 368 -0.09 -27.67 -16.91
CA ILE A 368 -1.43 -27.59 -17.53
C ILE A 368 -1.65 -28.71 -18.54
N GLU A 369 -0.65 -29.09 -19.34
CA GLU A 369 -0.74 -30.22 -20.26
C GLU A 369 -0.90 -31.56 -19.51
N HIS A 370 -0.19 -31.72 -18.39
CA HIS A 370 -0.28 -32.91 -17.54
C HIS A 370 -1.64 -33.02 -16.84
N TYR A 371 -2.15 -31.89 -16.33
CA TYR A 371 -3.45 -31.82 -15.67
C TYR A 371 -4.29 -30.69 -16.29
N PRO A 372 -4.99 -30.96 -17.42
CA PRO A 372 -5.72 -29.94 -18.16
C PRO A 372 -6.96 -29.44 -17.41
N PRO A 373 -7.42 -28.19 -17.68
CA PRO A 373 -8.62 -27.68 -17.07
C PRO A 373 -9.83 -28.54 -17.49
N PRO A 374 -10.75 -28.86 -16.56
CA PRO A 374 -11.90 -29.70 -16.87
C PRO A 374 -12.79 -29.03 -17.92
N SER A 375 -13.33 -29.83 -18.85
CA SER A 375 -14.28 -29.33 -19.83
C SER A 375 -15.61 -28.97 -19.17
N ILE A 376 -16.15 -27.79 -19.49
CA ILE A 376 -17.46 -27.36 -19.00
C ILE A 376 -18.42 -27.21 -20.17
N LYS A 377 -19.59 -27.84 -20.08
CA LYS A 377 -20.63 -27.82 -21.14
C LYS A 377 -20.07 -28.25 -22.51
N GLY A 378 -19.21 -29.28 -22.52
CA GLY A 378 -18.57 -29.79 -23.74
C GLY A 378 -17.52 -28.86 -24.37
N LYS A 379 -17.18 -27.75 -23.73
CA LYS A 379 -16.16 -26.80 -24.23
C LYS A 379 -14.82 -27.04 -23.56
N LEU A 380 -13.78 -27.20 -24.38
CA LEU A 380 -12.40 -27.35 -23.93
C LEU A 380 -11.79 -25.97 -23.64
N ILE A 381 -11.19 -25.84 -22.46
CA ILE A 381 -10.47 -24.62 -22.05
C ILE A 381 -9.00 -24.81 -22.43
N GLN A 382 -8.46 -23.85 -23.18
CA GLN A 382 -7.06 -23.82 -23.59
C GLN A 382 -6.40 -22.57 -23.02
N ILE A 383 -5.40 -22.77 -22.16
CA ILE A 383 -4.50 -21.72 -21.69
C ILE A 383 -3.27 -21.75 -22.62
N LYS A 384 -2.95 -20.61 -23.24
CA LYS A 384 -1.91 -20.54 -24.29
C LYS A 384 -0.68 -19.73 -23.89
N TYR A 385 -0.84 -18.85 -22.92
CA TYR A 385 0.19 -17.91 -22.53
C TYR A 385 -0.04 -17.42 -21.12
N ILE A 386 1.04 -17.26 -20.37
CA ILE A 386 1.03 -16.85 -18.97
C ILE A 386 2.09 -15.75 -18.80
N THR A 387 1.78 -14.67 -18.10
CA THR A 387 2.77 -13.65 -17.76
C THR A 387 2.55 -13.16 -16.33
N GLN A 388 3.63 -12.80 -15.65
CA GLN A 388 3.50 -12.02 -14.43
C GLN A 388 3.17 -10.57 -14.82
N VAL A 389 2.15 -9.98 -14.19
CA VAL A 389 1.80 -8.58 -14.38
C VAL A 389 2.49 -7.73 -13.32
N ASN A 390 2.87 -6.50 -13.67
CA ASN A 390 3.39 -5.57 -12.68
C ASN A 390 2.25 -5.16 -11.75
N ALA A 391 2.29 -5.58 -10.49
CA ALA A 391 1.23 -5.32 -9.51
C ALA A 391 1.82 -5.21 -8.09
N ARG A 392 1.00 -4.82 -7.10
CA ARG A 392 1.41 -4.67 -5.69
C ARG A 392 1.99 -5.95 -5.06
N PHE A 393 1.62 -7.11 -5.59
CA PHE A 393 2.08 -8.43 -5.16
C PHE A 393 2.01 -9.42 -6.34
N PRO A 394 2.68 -10.59 -6.25
CA PRO A 394 2.79 -11.56 -7.35
C PRO A 394 1.43 -11.89 -7.98
N SER A 395 1.25 -11.38 -9.20
CA SER A 395 0.00 -11.49 -9.96
C SER A 395 0.30 -12.08 -11.33
N PHE A 396 -0.43 -13.13 -11.70
CA PHE A 396 -0.17 -13.90 -12.93
C PHE A 396 -1.40 -13.88 -13.82
N ALA A 397 -1.23 -13.36 -15.04
CA ALA A 397 -2.27 -13.34 -16.05
C ALA A 397 -2.17 -14.59 -16.94
N PHE A 398 -3.21 -15.40 -16.96
CA PHE A 398 -3.40 -16.58 -17.78
C PHE A 398 -4.33 -16.25 -18.95
N PHE A 399 -3.81 -16.33 -20.17
CA PHE A 399 -4.57 -16.06 -21.38
C PHE A 399 -5.16 -17.34 -21.94
N CYS A 400 -6.49 -17.39 -21.98
CA CYS A 400 -7.25 -18.57 -22.39
C CYS A 400 -8.43 -18.21 -23.29
N ASN A 401 -9.01 -19.22 -23.94
CA ASN A 401 -10.17 -19.05 -24.82
C ASN A 401 -11.47 -18.80 -24.04
N LEU A 402 -11.61 -19.37 -22.83
CA LEU A 402 -12.84 -19.40 -22.05
C LEU A 402 -12.57 -19.15 -20.55
N PRO A 403 -12.10 -17.95 -20.16
CA PRO A 403 -11.76 -17.64 -18.76
C PRO A 403 -12.93 -17.83 -17.79
N GLN A 404 -14.15 -17.55 -18.23
CA GLN A 404 -15.37 -17.66 -17.42
C GLN A 404 -15.72 -19.10 -16.99
N TYR A 405 -15.06 -20.12 -17.56
CA TYR A 405 -15.28 -21.52 -17.21
C TYR A 405 -14.16 -22.11 -16.34
N ILE A 406 -13.18 -21.31 -15.90
CA ILE A 406 -12.13 -21.79 -15.02
C ILE A 406 -12.64 -21.84 -13.59
N GLN A 407 -12.84 -23.05 -13.07
CA GLN A 407 -13.32 -23.29 -11.70
C GLN A 407 -12.26 -22.98 -10.65
N GLU A 408 -12.71 -22.56 -9.48
CA GLU A 408 -11.85 -22.23 -8.33
C GLU A 408 -10.90 -23.38 -7.95
N SER A 409 -11.35 -24.63 -8.02
CA SER A 409 -10.51 -25.81 -7.77
C SER A 409 -9.28 -25.87 -8.70
N TYR A 410 -9.45 -25.54 -9.97
CA TYR A 410 -8.36 -25.48 -10.94
C TYR A 410 -7.47 -24.25 -10.72
N GLN A 411 -8.06 -23.13 -10.30
CA GLN A 411 -7.28 -21.95 -9.88
C GLN A 411 -6.36 -22.28 -8.70
N ARG A 412 -6.86 -22.99 -7.68
CA ARG A 412 -6.06 -23.45 -6.54
C ARG A 412 -4.95 -24.41 -6.97
N TYR A 413 -5.24 -25.33 -7.89
CA TYR A 413 -4.20 -26.19 -8.48
C TYR A 413 -3.08 -25.37 -9.13
N LEU A 414 -3.42 -24.39 -9.97
CA LEU A 414 -2.44 -23.52 -10.63
C LEU A 414 -1.65 -22.66 -9.62
N GLU A 415 -2.31 -22.15 -8.59
CA GLU A 415 -1.67 -21.40 -7.51
C GLU A 415 -0.63 -22.27 -6.78
N ASN A 416 -1.01 -23.50 -6.41
CA ASN A 416 -0.11 -24.44 -5.75
C ASN A 416 1.11 -24.77 -6.62
N LYS A 417 0.92 -24.96 -7.93
CA LYS A 417 2.02 -25.17 -8.88
C LYS A 417 2.93 -23.96 -9.02
N ILE A 418 2.38 -22.75 -9.05
CA ILE A 418 3.20 -21.53 -9.01
C ILE A 418 4.04 -21.48 -7.72
N ARG A 419 3.44 -21.79 -6.58
CA ARG A 419 4.14 -21.78 -5.28
C ARG A 419 5.25 -22.83 -5.21
N GLU A 420 5.00 -24.03 -5.73
CA GLU A 420 5.96 -25.14 -5.82
C GLU A 420 7.20 -24.76 -6.65
N HIS A 421 7.00 -24.16 -7.83
CA HIS A 421 8.09 -23.89 -8.77
C HIS A 421 8.84 -22.57 -8.56
N PHE A 422 8.20 -21.55 -8.01
CA PHE A 422 8.75 -20.18 -7.95
C PHE A 422 8.95 -19.62 -6.53
N THR A 423 8.48 -20.34 -5.50
CA THR A 423 8.58 -20.00 -4.07
C THR A 423 8.08 -18.58 -3.74
N PHE A 424 6.82 -18.54 -3.29
CA PHE A 424 6.14 -17.33 -2.79
C PHE A 424 5.69 -17.52 -1.33
N GLU A 425 6.56 -18.10 -0.51
CA GLU A 425 6.32 -18.27 0.93
C GLU A 425 6.05 -16.90 1.58
N GLY A 426 5.00 -16.82 2.38
CA GLY A 426 4.55 -15.62 3.08
C GLY A 426 3.85 -14.59 2.20
N VAL A 427 3.65 -14.84 0.90
CA VAL A 427 3.09 -13.85 -0.02
C VAL A 427 1.79 -14.36 -0.67
N PRO A 428 0.72 -13.55 -0.69
CA PRO A 428 -0.46 -13.82 -1.51
C PRO A 428 -0.09 -13.92 -2.99
N VAL A 429 -0.72 -14.85 -3.72
CA VAL A 429 -0.58 -14.97 -5.17
C VAL A 429 -1.94 -14.71 -5.81
N ARG A 430 -2.00 -13.82 -6.80
CA ARG A 430 -3.24 -13.51 -7.54
C ARG A 430 -3.18 -14.13 -8.92
N LEU A 431 -4.20 -14.90 -9.29
CA LEU A 431 -4.37 -15.42 -10.65
C LEU A 431 -5.45 -14.61 -11.37
N ILE A 432 -5.16 -14.17 -12.59
CA ILE A 432 -6.06 -13.38 -13.42
C ILE A 432 -6.27 -14.14 -14.72
N PHE A 433 -7.50 -14.51 -15.05
CA PHE A 433 -7.80 -15.19 -16.31
C PHE A 433 -8.36 -14.20 -17.32
N ARG A 434 -7.69 -14.06 -18.46
CA ARG A 434 -8.09 -13.14 -19.53
C ARG A 434 -8.43 -13.91 -20.79
N LYS A 435 -9.43 -13.41 -21.51
CA LYS A 435 -9.75 -13.91 -22.84
C LYS A 435 -8.65 -13.43 -23.78
N LYS A 436 -8.07 -14.36 -24.55
CA LYS A 436 -7.15 -14.02 -25.64
C LYS A 436 -7.88 -13.32 -26.78
#